data_AF-A0A0S7XLH0-F1
#
_entry.id   AF-A0A0S7XLH0-F1
#
_cell.length_a   1.000
_cell.length_b   1.000
_cell.length_c   1.000
_cell.angle_alpha   90.00
_cell.angle_beta   90.00
_cell.angle_gamma   90.00
#
_symmetry.space_group_name_H-M   'P 1'
#
loop_
_entity.id
_entity.type
_entity.pdbx_description
1 polymer ?
#
loop_
_entity_poly.entity_id
_entity_poly.type
_entity_poly.pdbx_seq_one_letter_code
_entity_poly.pdbx_strand_id
1 'polypeptide(L)'
;MTNHWIDIKNADCIMIIGSNAAENHPISFRWAMENGAKLISVDPRFTRTSARADIYAPIRSGSDIAFVDGVMNYILQNNLYNKDYLVDHTNASFLVDEGFAFEDGLFTGYDQAKRMYKKETWIYQLDADGNPKKDPTLQDPRCVFQLLKKHLSRYTPEKVSSITGCPSELMVEVAKTYGATGAKDKSGTIMYAMGTTQHTVGTQNVRTYAMLQLLLGNVGVAGGGINALRGESNVQGSTDHALLFHIIPGYLKTPRVEDQTLAQYLEHWTPKSNDPKSANWWQHTPKYMVSLLKAFWGDKAQKDNEFCYQYLPKVSANCDHIALFEAMYDGVIKGLICM
;
A
#
# COMPACT_ATOMS: atom_id res chain seq x y z
N MET A 1 -4.53 -9.01 1.50
CA MET A 1 -5.88 -8.53 1.80
C MET A 1 -5.96 -8.14 3.26
N THR A 2 -6.66 -7.06 3.58
CA THR A 2 -6.92 -6.63 4.97
C THR A 2 -8.10 -7.37 5.60
N ASN A 3 -9.00 -7.92 4.76
CA ASN A 3 -10.15 -8.72 5.16
C ASN A 3 -9.98 -10.16 4.62
N HIS A 4 -11.06 -10.93 4.46
CA HIS A 4 -11.03 -12.29 3.91
C HIS A 4 -12.17 -12.54 2.89
N TRP A 5 -12.11 -13.64 2.14
CA TRP A 5 -13.00 -13.90 1.00
C TRP A 5 -14.50 -13.79 1.31
N ILE A 6 -14.93 -14.41 2.40
CA ILE A 6 -16.35 -14.45 2.79
C ILE A 6 -16.85 -13.05 3.17
N ASP A 7 -15.99 -12.19 3.70
CA ASP A 7 -16.38 -10.85 4.16
C ASP A 7 -16.76 -9.92 3.00
N ILE A 8 -16.34 -10.22 1.77
CA ILE A 8 -16.71 -9.46 0.56
C ILE A 8 -18.24 -9.33 0.43
N LYS A 9 -19.00 -10.34 0.84
CA LYS A 9 -20.47 -10.29 0.77
C LYS A 9 -21.07 -9.17 1.61
N ASN A 10 -20.37 -8.69 2.63
CA ASN A 10 -20.89 -7.66 3.53
C ASN A 10 -20.78 -6.24 2.93
N ALA A 11 -20.13 -6.07 1.77
CA ALA A 11 -19.93 -4.77 1.13
C ALA A 11 -21.24 -4.18 0.59
N ASP A 12 -21.40 -2.86 0.65
CA ASP A 12 -22.46 -2.14 -0.06
C ASP A 12 -22.03 -1.77 -1.49
N CYS A 13 -20.72 -1.55 -1.70
CA CYS A 13 -20.13 -1.32 -3.01
C CYS A 13 -18.78 -2.01 -3.16
N ILE A 14 -18.56 -2.62 -4.31
CA ILE A 14 -17.35 -3.38 -4.64
C ILE A 14 -16.73 -2.73 -5.88
N MET A 15 -15.51 -2.23 -5.76
CA MET A 15 -14.73 -1.76 -6.90
C MET A 15 -13.64 -2.76 -7.25
N ILE A 16 -13.75 -3.35 -8.42
CA ILE A 16 -12.75 -4.24 -9.00
C ILE A 16 -11.93 -3.43 -10.01
N ILE A 17 -10.70 -3.10 -9.64
CA ILE A 17 -9.75 -2.32 -10.45
C ILE A 17 -8.41 -3.06 -10.46
N GLY A 18 -7.82 -3.25 -11.64
CA GLY A 18 -6.59 -4.04 -11.79
C GLY A 18 -6.74 -5.52 -11.41
N SER A 19 -7.95 -6.07 -11.54
CA SER A 19 -8.26 -7.48 -11.34
C SER A 19 -9.40 -7.94 -12.24
N ASN A 20 -9.35 -9.21 -12.65
CA ASN A 20 -10.44 -9.89 -13.36
C ASN A 20 -10.92 -11.08 -12.50
N ALA A 21 -11.52 -10.76 -11.36
CA ALA A 21 -11.81 -11.73 -10.30
C ALA A 21 -12.76 -12.85 -10.74
N ALA A 22 -13.69 -12.60 -11.67
CA ALA A 22 -14.58 -13.64 -12.18
C ALA A 22 -13.85 -14.73 -12.97
N GLU A 23 -12.66 -14.45 -13.51
CA GLU A 23 -11.84 -15.42 -14.24
C GLU A 23 -10.71 -15.98 -13.39
N ASN A 24 -10.05 -15.13 -12.60
CA ASN A 24 -8.83 -15.48 -11.89
C ASN A 24 -9.09 -15.96 -10.45
N HIS A 25 -10.25 -15.60 -9.87
CA HIS A 25 -10.68 -16.00 -8.53
C HIS A 25 -12.17 -16.40 -8.52
N PRO A 26 -12.62 -17.29 -9.43
CA PRO A 26 -14.04 -17.48 -9.74
C PRO A 26 -14.88 -17.93 -8.55
N ILE A 27 -14.33 -18.78 -7.67
CA ILE A 27 -15.03 -19.23 -6.46
C ILE A 27 -15.19 -18.08 -5.46
N SER A 28 -14.18 -17.22 -5.32
CA SER A 28 -14.25 -16.06 -4.43
C SER A 28 -15.19 -14.98 -4.97
N PHE A 29 -15.28 -14.85 -6.30
CA PHE A 29 -16.16 -13.88 -6.94
C PHE A 29 -17.64 -14.10 -6.61
N ARG A 30 -18.05 -15.32 -6.23
CA ARG A 30 -19.42 -15.59 -5.78
C ARG A 30 -19.87 -14.66 -4.65
N TRP A 31 -18.96 -14.32 -3.73
CA TRP A 31 -19.28 -13.47 -2.57
C TRP A 31 -19.61 -12.03 -2.99
N ALA A 32 -19.04 -11.55 -4.10
CA ALA A 32 -19.38 -10.25 -4.65
C ALA A 32 -20.80 -10.21 -5.24
N MET A 33 -21.42 -11.37 -5.49
CA MET A 33 -22.75 -11.47 -6.12
C MET A 33 -23.91 -11.73 -5.14
N GLU A 34 -23.65 -12.10 -3.89
CA GLU A 34 -24.68 -12.65 -2.99
C GLU A 34 -25.63 -11.59 -2.39
N ASN A 35 -25.15 -10.37 -2.11
CA ASN A 35 -25.91 -9.38 -1.30
C ASN A 35 -26.33 -8.12 -2.07
N GLY A 36 -26.29 -8.14 -3.40
CA GLY A 36 -26.77 -7.02 -4.23
C GLY A 36 -25.95 -5.73 -4.11
N ALA A 37 -24.71 -5.82 -3.63
CA ALA A 37 -23.74 -4.72 -3.61
C ALA A 37 -23.58 -4.14 -5.01
N LYS A 38 -23.38 -2.82 -5.10
CA LYS A 38 -23.06 -2.20 -6.39
C LYS A 38 -21.68 -2.63 -6.85
N LEU A 39 -21.59 -3.26 -8.02
CA LEU A 39 -20.35 -3.77 -8.57
C LEU A 39 -19.81 -2.84 -9.67
N ILE A 40 -18.61 -2.30 -9.43
CA ILE A 40 -17.89 -1.44 -10.36
C ILE A 40 -16.69 -2.21 -10.92
N SER A 41 -16.57 -2.30 -12.24
CA SER A 41 -15.43 -2.86 -12.95
C SER A 41 -14.67 -1.75 -13.65
N VAL A 42 -13.40 -1.56 -13.28
CA VAL A 42 -12.50 -0.58 -13.90
C VAL A 42 -11.36 -1.35 -14.58
N ASP A 43 -11.43 -1.50 -15.91
CA ASP A 43 -10.49 -2.32 -16.69
C ASP A 43 -10.34 -1.79 -18.12
N PRO A 44 -9.15 -1.82 -18.74
CA PRO A 44 -8.96 -1.51 -20.16
C PRO A 44 -9.79 -2.36 -21.13
N ARG A 45 -10.31 -3.50 -20.67
CA ARG A 45 -11.09 -4.45 -21.47
C ARG A 45 -12.43 -4.70 -20.82
N PHE A 46 -13.43 -5.01 -21.64
CA PHE A 46 -14.67 -5.60 -21.15
C PHE A 46 -14.45 -7.09 -20.89
N THR A 47 -14.45 -7.51 -19.63
CA THR A 47 -14.12 -8.89 -19.18
C THR A 47 -15.35 -9.66 -18.72
N ARG A 48 -15.20 -10.94 -18.31
CA ARG A 48 -16.29 -11.67 -17.63
C ARG A 48 -16.67 -11.04 -16.29
N THR A 49 -15.75 -10.35 -15.63
CA THR A 49 -16.06 -9.53 -14.45
C THR A 49 -16.93 -8.34 -14.84
N SER A 50 -16.56 -7.63 -15.90
CA SER A 50 -17.31 -6.46 -16.41
C SER A 50 -18.73 -6.83 -16.86
N ALA A 51 -18.92 -8.03 -17.44
CA ALA A 51 -20.23 -8.56 -17.80
C ALA A 51 -21.19 -8.79 -16.62
N ARG A 52 -20.69 -8.74 -15.39
CA ARG A 52 -21.49 -8.86 -14.15
C ARG A 52 -21.60 -7.55 -13.39
N ALA A 53 -20.85 -6.52 -13.79
CA ALA A 53 -20.80 -5.24 -13.09
C ALA A 53 -22.03 -4.37 -13.41
N ASP A 54 -22.48 -3.58 -12.44
CA ASP A 54 -23.44 -2.51 -12.65
C ASP A 54 -22.82 -1.36 -13.46
N ILE A 55 -21.54 -1.05 -13.19
CA ILE A 55 -20.80 0.02 -13.85
C ILE A 55 -19.50 -0.57 -14.41
N TYR A 56 -19.29 -0.42 -15.72
CA TYR A 56 -18.01 -0.68 -16.36
C TYR A 56 -17.36 0.64 -16.78
N ALA A 57 -16.22 0.97 -16.20
CA ALA A 57 -15.42 2.15 -16.54
C ALA A 57 -14.15 1.74 -17.30
N PRO A 58 -14.04 2.00 -18.61
CA PRO A 58 -12.83 1.72 -19.36
C PRO A 58 -11.71 2.68 -18.93
N ILE A 59 -10.49 2.16 -18.77
CA ILE A 59 -9.30 2.97 -18.50
C ILE A 59 -8.14 2.54 -19.40
N ARG A 60 -7.26 3.47 -19.77
CA ARG A 60 -5.99 3.16 -20.42
C ARG A 60 -5.05 2.48 -19.43
N SER A 61 -4.35 1.44 -19.85
CA SER A 61 -3.34 0.76 -19.00
C SER A 61 -2.30 1.76 -18.48
N GLY A 62 -2.03 1.71 -17.16
CA GLY A 62 -1.07 2.60 -16.50
C GLY A 62 -1.61 3.99 -16.15
N SER A 63 -2.94 4.18 -16.16
CA SER A 63 -3.59 5.45 -15.81
C SER A 63 -4.39 5.42 -14.48
N ASP A 64 -4.24 4.35 -13.70
CA ASP A 64 -4.96 4.07 -12.45
C ASP A 64 -4.87 5.21 -11.43
N ILE A 65 -3.66 5.75 -11.20
CA ILE A 65 -3.45 6.88 -10.27
C ILE A 65 -4.32 8.06 -10.64
N ALA A 66 -4.35 8.46 -11.92
CA ALA A 66 -5.16 9.60 -12.35
C ALA A 66 -6.67 9.34 -12.14
N PHE A 67 -7.12 8.11 -12.42
CA PHE A 67 -8.51 7.73 -12.19
C PHE A 67 -8.90 7.82 -10.71
N VAL A 68 -8.12 7.20 -9.82
CA VAL A 68 -8.42 7.16 -8.39
C VAL A 68 -8.19 8.51 -7.71
N ASP A 69 -7.19 9.28 -8.13
CA ASP A 69 -6.98 10.65 -7.67
C ASP A 69 -8.15 11.57 -8.07
N GLY A 70 -8.73 11.36 -9.26
CA GLY A 70 -9.97 12.00 -9.69
C GLY A 70 -11.17 11.68 -8.81
N VAL A 71 -11.36 10.39 -8.50
CA VAL A 71 -12.40 9.91 -7.59
C VAL A 71 -12.22 10.53 -6.20
N MET A 72 -11.01 10.53 -5.64
CA MET A 72 -10.72 11.16 -4.34
C MET A 72 -10.95 12.67 -4.37
N ASN A 73 -10.55 13.37 -5.45
CA ASN A 73 -10.81 14.79 -5.60
C ASN A 73 -12.32 15.08 -5.57
N TYR A 74 -13.14 14.31 -6.32
CA TYR A 74 -14.59 14.44 -6.28
C TYR A 74 -15.16 14.22 -4.87
N ILE A 75 -14.73 13.17 -4.17
CA ILE A 75 -15.14 12.87 -2.77
C ILE A 75 -14.82 14.05 -1.84
N LEU A 76 -13.62 14.65 -1.97
CA LEU A 76 -13.19 15.78 -1.15
C LEU A 76 -13.98 17.06 -1.45
N GLN A 77 -14.27 17.36 -2.72
CA GLN A 77 -15.06 18.54 -3.11
C GLN A 77 -16.53 18.43 -2.65
N ASN A 78 -17.06 17.21 -2.57
CA ASN A 78 -18.45 16.94 -2.19
C ASN A 78 -18.61 16.52 -0.72
N ASN A 79 -17.56 16.59 0.09
CA ASN A 79 -17.56 16.20 1.51
C ASN A 79 -18.13 14.79 1.78
N LEU A 80 -17.80 13.83 0.91
CA LEU A 80 -18.25 12.43 1.04
C LEU A 80 -17.32 11.57 1.91
N TYR A 81 -16.26 12.16 2.48
CA TYR A 81 -15.28 11.47 3.32
C TYR A 81 -15.75 11.37 4.77
N ASN A 82 -15.26 10.37 5.50
CA ASN A 82 -15.55 10.18 6.92
C ASN A 82 -14.56 11.00 7.77
N LYS A 83 -14.98 12.20 8.18
CA LYS A 83 -14.12 13.15 8.91
C LYS A 83 -13.64 12.60 10.26
N ASP A 84 -14.54 12.01 11.04
CA ASP A 84 -14.20 11.49 12.38
C ASP A 84 -13.15 10.38 12.26
N TYR A 85 -13.36 9.44 11.32
CA TYR A 85 -12.40 8.38 11.04
C TYR A 85 -11.02 8.95 10.63
N LEU A 86 -11.00 9.96 9.76
CA LEU A 86 -9.75 10.57 9.31
C LEU A 86 -8.98 11.22 10.45
N VAL A 87 -9.66 11.97 11.32
CA VAL A 87 -9.01 12.66 12.45
C VAL A 87 -8.46 11.65 13.46
N ASP A 88 -9.22 10.59 13.76
CA ASP A 88 -8.92 9.68 14.86
C ASP A 88 -8.03 8.50 14.47
N HIS A 89 -8.04 8.08 13.19
CA HIS A 89 -7.42 6.82 12.75
C HIS A 89 -6.40 6.98 11.64
N THR A 90 -6.16 8.22 11.17
CA THR A 90 -5.15 8.49 10.14
C THR A 90 -4.21 9.61 10.58
N ASN A 91 -3.24 9.91 9.73
CA ASN A 91 -2.33 11.04 9.90
C ASN A 91 -2.90 12.35 9.32
N ALA A 92 -4.18 12.44 8.96
CA ALA A 92 -4.79 13.60 8.31
C ALA A 92 -4.52 14.92 9.05
N SER A 93 -4.50 14.89 10.38
CA SER A 93 -4.25 16.04 11.25
C SER A 93 -2.76 16.38 11.42
N PHE A 94 -1.84 15.52 11.01
CA PHE A 94 -0.42 15.70 11.31
C PHE A 94 0.16 16.83 10.45
N LEU A 95 0.97 17.70 11.06
CA LEU A 95 1.60 18.82 10.36
C LEU A 95 2.89 18.38 9.68
N VAL A 96 3.02 18.65 8.39
CA VAL A 96 4.20 18.32 7.58
C VAL A 96 5.18 19.49 7.57
N ASP A 97 6.47 19.17 7.58
CA ASP A 97 7.58 20.13 7.51
C ASP A 97 7.37 21.17 6.40
N GLU A 98 7.71 22.43 6.66
CA GLU A 98 7.45 23.56 5.75
C GLU A 98 8.19 23.44 4.41
N GLY A 99 9.34 22.74 4.39
CA GLY A 99 10.12 22.48 3.18
C GLY A 99 9.51 21.41 2.27
N PHE A 100 8.47 20.69 2.69
CA PHE A 100 7.76 19.77 1.80
C PHE A 100 6.91 20.55 0.79
N ALA A 101 7.23 20.37 -0.49
CA ALA A 101 6.47 20.90 -1.61
C ALA A 101 6.48 19.94 -2.80
N PHE A 102 5.63 20.23 -3.77
CA PHE A 102 5.49 19.52 -5.03
C PHE A 102 5.24 20.54 -6.13
N GLU A 103 6.04 20.49 -7.20
CA GLU A 103 5.99 21.41 -8.33
C GLU A 103 6.41 20.66 -9.59
N ASP A 104 5.68 20.85 -10.69
CA ASP A 104 5.99 20.31 -12.03
C ASP A 104 6.35 18.80 -12.07
N GLY A 105 5.66 17.99 -11.26
CA GLY A 105 5.85 16.55 -11.25
C GLY A 105 6.93 16.06 -10.27
N LEU A 106 7.63 16.96 -9.59
CA LEU A 106 8.70 16.64 -8.66
C LEU A 106 8.37 17.12 -7.24
N PHE A 107 8.69 16.28 -6.27
CA PHE A 107 8.67 16.69 -4.87
C PHE A 107 9.96 17.41 -4.50
N THR A 108 10.00 18.08 -3.34
CA THR A 108 11.26 18.64 -2.84
C THR A 108 12.27 17.54 -2.53
N GLY A 109 13.56 17.84 -2.77
CA GLY A 109 14.67 16.91 -2.53
C GLY A 109 15.06 16.02 -3.73
N TYR A 110 14.54 16.25 -4.94
CA TYR A 110 14.94 15.49 -6.13
C TYR A 110 16.41 15.77 -6.53
N ASP A 111 17.23 14.73 -6.58
CA ASP A 111 18.57 14.73 -7.16
C ASP A 111 18.49 14.17 -8.58
N GLN A 112 18.64 15.04 -9.59
CA GLN A 112 18.53 14.66 -11.00
C GLN A 112 19.62 13.69 -11.45
N ALA A 113 20.85 13.84 -10.95
CA ALA A 113 21.97 13.01 -11.35
C ALA A 113 21.80 11.57 -10.84
N LYS A 114 21.31 11.43 -9.61
CA LYS A 114 21.05 10.12 -8.99
C LYS A 114 19.67 9.57 -9.31
N ARG A 115 18.76 10.40 -9.83
CA ARG A 115 17.34 10.12 -10.01
C ARG A 115 16.68 9.60 -8.72
N MET A 116 17.10 10.16 -7.59
CA MET A 116 16.63 9.78 -6.25
C MET A 116 16.11 11.00 -5.49
N TYR A 117 15.23 10.76 -4.53
CA TYR A 117 14.81 11.78 -3.59
C TYR A 117 15.59 11.69 -2.30
N LYS A 118 16.11 12.84 -1.88
CA LYS A 118 16.45 13.09 -0.48
C LYS A 118 15.16 13.52 0.23
N LYS A 119 14.86 12.90 1.39
CA LYS A 119 13.54 12.95 2.03
C LYS A 119 13.53 13.74 3.33
N GLU A 120 14.51 14.63 3.52
CA GLU A 120 14.69 15.38 4.76
C GLU A 120 13.50 16.28 5.08
N THR A 121 12.82 16.78 4.05
CA THR A 121 11.60 17.59 4.19
C THR A 121 10.34 16.74 4.26
N TRP A 122 10.40 15.42 4.01
CA TRP A 122 9.21 14.56 4.00
C TRP A 122 8.95 13.99 5.40
N ILE A 123 9.00 14.88 6.39
CA ILE A 123 8.87 14.56 7.81
C ILE A 123 7.72 15.36 8.41
N TYR A 124 7.25 14.92 9.58
CA TYR A 124 6.31 15.71 10.37
C TYR A 124 7.06 16.76 11.19
N GLN A 125 6.40 17.88 11.42
CA GLN A 125 6.82 18.80 12.47
C GLN A 125 6.69 18.10 13.82
N LEU A 126 7.70 18.20 14.68
CA LEU A 126 7.69 17.57 16.00
C LEU A 126 7.42 18.61 17.10
N ASP A 127 6.71 18.19 18.15
CA ASP A 127 6.58 18.93 19.40
C ASP A 127 7.81 18.76 20.30
N ALA A 128 7.77 19.34 21.50
CA ALA A 128 8.88 19.30 22.45
C ALA A 128 9.22 17.88 22.94
N ASP A 129 8.27 16.94 22.88
CA ASP A 129 8.43 15.54 23.28
C ASP A 129 8.85 14.64 22.10
N GLY A 130 9.04 15.24 20.92
CA GLY A 130 9.41 14.53 19.69
C GLY A 130 8.24 13.81 19.03
N ASN A 131 6.99 14.13 19.38
CA ASN A 131 5.80 13.58 18.72
C ASN A 131 5.36 14.47 17.55
N PRO A 132 4.73 13.92 16.51
CA PRO A 132 4.17 14.73 15.42
C PRO A 132 3.14 15.74 15.94
N LYS A 133 3.32 17.03 15.59
CA LYS A 133 2.31 18.07 15.82
C LYS A 133 1.05 17.77 15.02
N LYS A 134 -0.12 18.09 15.58
CA LYS A 134 -1.43 17.79 14.99
C LYS A 134 -2.36 19.01 15.04
N ASP A 135 -3.13 19.21 13.98
CA ASP A 135 -4.33 20.05 13.95
C ASP A 135 -5.58 19.19 13.72
N PRO A 136 -6.33 18.84 14.78
CA PRO A 136 -7.56 18.05 14.66
C PRO A 136 -8.68 18.76 13.90
N THR A 137 -8.61 20.07 13.70
CA THR A 137 -9.63 20.83 12.94
C THR A 137 -9.49 20.64 11.43
N LEU A 138 -8.33 20.13 10.99
CA LEU A 138 -7.93 19.96 9.60
C LEU A 138 -7.91 21.27 8.80
N GLN A 139 -7.68 22.41 9.45
CA GLN A 139 -7.65 23.73 8.80
C GLN A 139 -6.24 24.23 8.52
N ASP A 140 -5.24 23.76 9.27
CA ASP A 140 -3.86 24.15 9.08
C ASP A 140 -3.40 23.79 7.66
N PRO A 141 -2.84 24.74 6.89
CA PRO A 141 -2.44 24.51 5.50
C PRO A 141 -1.31 23.47 5.36
N ARG A 142 -0.61 23.15 6.45
CA ARG A 142 0.43 22.12 6.52
C ARG A 142 -0.05 20.80 7.07
N CYS A 143 -1.31 20.66 7.49
CA CYS A 143 -1.82 19.33 7.83
C CYS A 143 -1.89 18.44 6.58
N VAL A 144 -1.65 17.14 6.76
CA VAL A 144 -1.68 16.14 5.67
C VAL A 144 -2.96 16.26 4.84
N PHE A 145 -4.11 16.50 5.47
CA PHE A 145 -5.39 16.65 4.78
C PHE A 145 -5.41 17.81 3.79
N GLN A 146 -4.95 19.01 4.17
CA GLN A 146 -4.93 20.17 3.28
C GLN A 146 -3.91 20.00 2.16
N LEU A 147 -2.74 19.40 2.45
CA LEU A 147 -1.74 19.08 1.44
C LEU A 147 -2.24 18.05 0.43
N LEU A 148 -2.99 17.03 0.89
CA LEU A 148 -3.65 16.06 0.01
C LEU A 148 -4.69 16.74 -0.89
N LYS A 149 -5.56 17.58 -0.33
CA LYS A 149 -6.53 18.37 -1.12
C LYS A 149 -5.83 19.21 -2.19
N LYS A 150 -4.74 19.90 -1.83
CA LYS A 150 -3.93 20.68 -2.78
C LYS A 150 -3.30 19.80 -3.87
N HIS A 151 -2.80 18.62 -3.51
CA HIS A 151 -2.18 17.70 -4.47
C HIS A 151 -3.20 17.16 -5.47
N LEU A 152 -4.40 16.81 -5.01
CA LEU A 152 -5.45 16.18 -5.81
C LEU A 152 -6.26 17.16 -6.67
N SER A 153 -6.24 18.47 -6.36
CA SER A 153 -7.04 19.49 -7.06
C SER A 153 -6.81 19.54 -8.59
N ARG A 154 -5.63 19.09 -9.04
CA ARG A 154 -5.23 19.04 -10.46
C ARG A 154 -5.95 17.95 -11.25
N TYR A 155 -6.57 16.97 -10.58
CA TYR A 155 -7.28 15.86 -11.21
C TYR A 155 -8.78 16.19 -11.34
N THR A 156 -9.08 17.16 -12.21
CA THR A 156 -10.47 17.46 -12.60
C THR A 156 -11.04 16.35 -13.49
N PRO A 157 -12.37 16.20 -13.62
CA PRO A 157 -12.96 15.21 -14.52
C PRO A 157 -12.39 15.24 -15.94
N GLU A 158 -12.21 16.43 -16.51
CA GLU A 158 -11.66 16.63 -17.85
C GLU A 158 -10.20 16.18 -17.93
N LYS A 159 -9.40 16.52 -16.92
CA LYS A 159 -7.99 16.10 -16.87
C LYS A 159 -7.88 14.59 -16.76
N VAL A 160 -8.69 13.97 -15.90
CA VAL A 160 -8.72 12.52 -15.71
C VAL A 160 -9.18 11.82 -16.97
N SER A 161 -10.22 12.33 -17.63
CA SER A 161 -10.69 11.81 -18.92
C SER A 161 -9.59 11.87 -19.98
N SER A 162 -8.86 12.99 -20.07
CA SER A 162 -7.75 13.13 -21.03
C SER A 162 -6.59 12.14 -20.81
N ILE A 163 -6.35 11.72 -19.56
CA ILE A 163 -5.25 10.80 -19.21
C ILE A 163 -5.69 9.33 -19.37
N THR A 164 -6.90 9.04 -18.92
CA THR A 164 -7.42 7.68 -18.76
C THR A 164 -8.20 7.20 -19.97
N GLY A 165 -8.79 8.10 -20.76
CA GLY A 165 -9.77 7.78 -21.79
C GLY A 165 -11.16 7.43 -21.24
N CYS A 166 -11.36 7.42 -19.91
CA CYS A 166 -12.67 7.23 -19.30
C CYS A 166 -13.52 8.50 -19.50
N PRO A 167 -14.78 8.40 -19.94
CA PRO A 167 -15.68 9.55 -20.00
C PRO A 167 -15.82 10.24 -18.62
N SER A 168 -15.78 11.58 -18.59
CA SER A 168 -15.82 12.37 -17.35
C SER A 168 -17.03 12.03 -16.49
N GLU A 169 -18.20 11.98 -17.11
CA GLU A 169 -19.49 11.62 -16.49
C GLU A 169 -19.46 10.22 -15.86
N LEU A 170 -18.80 9.25 -16.49
CA LEU A 170 -18.69 7.89 -15.98
C LEU A 170 -17.73 7.81 -14.78
N MET A 171 -16.62 8.55 -14.81
CA MET A 171 -15.74 8.67 -13.65
C MET A 171 -16.48 9.34 -12.47
N VAL A 172 -17.27 10.38 -12.73
CA VAL A 172 -18.13 11.02 -11.72
C VAL A 172 -19.18 10.06 -11.16
N GLU A 173 -19.79 9.23 -12.01
CA GLU A 173 -20.72 8.18 -11.57
C GLU A 173 -20.03 7.18 -10.64
N VAL A 174 -18.82 6.72 -10.99
CA VAL A 174 -18.01 5.86 -10.12
C VAL A 174 -17.70 6.57 -8.81
N ALA A 175 -17.27 7.83 -8.85
CA ALA A 175 -16.92 8.59 -7.65
C ALA A 175 -18.11 8.82 -6.72
N LYS A 176 -19.30 9.10 -7.28
CA LYS A 176 -20.55 9.21 -6.51
C LYS A 176 -20.96 7.88 -5.91
N THR A 177 -20.92 6.80 -6.69
CA THR A 177 -21.35 5.46 -6.27
C THR A 177 -20.44 4.92 -5.18
N TYR A 178 -19.12 4.94 -5.40
CA TYR A 178 -18.15 4.44 -4.44
C TYR A 178 -17.99 5.41 -3.25
N GLY A 179 -18.05 6.72 -3.48
CA GLY A 179 -17.98 7.73 -2.42
C GLY A 179 -19.14 7.67 -1.43
N ALA A 180 -20.30 7.12 -1.82
CA ALA A 180 -21.43 6.90 -0.91
C ALA A 180 -21.07 5.96 0.27
N THR A 181 -20.02 5.15 0.14
CA THR A 181 -19.57 4.29 1.25
C THR A 181 -18.82 5.04 2.35
N GLY A 182 -18.61 6.35 2.21
CA GLY A 182 -18.08 7.19 3.31
C GLY A 182 -19.09 7.42 4.44
N ALA A 183 -20.36 7.08 4.21
CA ALA A 183 -21.39 7.08 5.25
C ALA A 183 -21.09 6.01 6.32
N LYS A 184 -21.37 6.32 7.60
CA LYS A 184 -20.98 5.48 8.74
C LYS A 184 -21.63 4.08 8.77
N ASP A 185 -22.76 3.91 8.09
CA ASP A 185 -23.53 2.68 7.97
C ASP A 185 -23.29 1.95 6.64
N LYS A 186 -22.31 2.39 5.86
CA LYS A 186 -21.95 1.82 4.56
C LYS A 186 -20.51 1.34 4.54
N SER A 187 -20.25 0.39 3.66
CA SER A 187 -18.93 -0.18 3.45
C SER A 187 -18.61 -0.36 1.96
N GLY A 188 -17.39 0.01 1.60
CA GLY A 188 -16.84 -0.18 0.26
C GLY A 188 -15.59 -1.03 0.31
N THR A 189 -15.43 -1.96 -0.64
CA THR A 189 -14.19 -2.75 -0.76
C THR A 189 -13.55 -2.61 -2.14
N ILE A 190 -12.23 -2.53 -2.16
CA ILE A 190 -11.43 -2.56 -3.39
C ILE A 190 -10.85 -3.96 -3.55
N MET A 191 -11.12 -4.60 -4.69
CA MET A 191 -10.53 -5.87 -5.09
C MET A 191 -9.53 -5.63 -6.22
N TYR A 192 -8.26 -5.93 -5.99
CA TYR A 192 -7.21 -5.78 -7.00
C TYR A 192 -6.22 -6.96 -6.96
N ALA A 193 -5.48 -7.15 -8.05
CA ALA A 193 -4.43 -8.18 -8.16
C ALA A 193 -3.24 -7.65 -8.98
N MET A 194 -2.79 -8.41 -9.97
CA MET A 194 -1.58 -8.11 -10.76
C MET A 194 -1.74 -6.90 -11.69
N GLY A 195 -2.96 -6.59 -12.15
CA GLY A 195 -3.21 -5.47 -13.06
C GLY A 195 -2.78 -4.11 -12.48
N THR A 196 -2.81 -3.97 -11.15
CA THR A 196 -2.38 -2.78 -10.42
C THR A 196 -0.88 -2.74 -10.16
N THR A 197 -0.21 -3.89 -10.01
CA THR A 197 1.12 -3.96 -9.39
C THR A 197 2.28 -4.02 -10.38
N GLN A 198 2.04 -4.47 -11.63
CA GLN A 198 3.09 -4.61 -12.65
C GLN A 198 3.36 -3.32 -13.44
N HIS A 199 3.65 -2.25 -12.71
CA HIS A 199 3.99 -0.95 -13.27
C HIS A 199 5.20 -0.37 -12.55
N THR A 200 5.95 0.53 -13.19
CA THR A 200 7.01 1.31 -12.53
C THR A 200 6.49 2.12 -11.33
N VAL A 201 5.17 2.38 -11.29
CA VAL A 201 4.46 3.07 -10.20
C VAL A 201 3.45 2.16 -9.47
N GLY A 202 3.58 0.84 -9.56
CA GLY A 202 2.60 -0.11 -8.99
C GLY A 202 2.36 0.08 -7.49
N THR A 203 3.41 0.38 -6.72
CA THR A 203 3.29 0.74 -5.29
C THR A 203 2.44 1.99 -5.07
N GLN A 204 2.55 2.98 -5.96
CA GLN A 204 1.76 4.21 -5.88
C GLN A 204 0.30 3.98 -6.28
N ASN A 205 0.02 3.11 -7.26
CA ASN A 205 -1.35 2.67 -7.55
C ASN A 205 -2.01 2.11 -6.28
N VAL A 206 -1.37 1.14 -5.61
CA VAL A 206 -1.91 0.56 -4.38
C VAL A 206 -2.06 1.59 -3.26
N ARG A 207 -1.13 2.56 -3.16
CA ARG A 207 -1.25 3.67 -2.20
C ARG A 207 -2.48 4.53 -2.45
N THR A 208 -2.83 4.84 -3.70
CA THR A 208 -4.07 5.59 -4.00
C THR A 208 -5.31 4.82 -3.57
N TYR A 209 -5.33 3.50 -3.72
CA TYR A 209 -6.46 2.67 -3.26
C TYR A 209 -6.57 2.70 -1.72
N ALA A 210 -5.43 2.63 -1.03
CA ALA A 210 -5.40 2.73 0.42
C ALA A 210 -5.85 4.10 0.93
N MET A 211 -5.39 5.17 0.29
CA MET A 211 -5.82 6.53 0.63
C MET A 211 -7.33 6.72 0.42
N LEU A 212 -7.88 6.21 -0.68
CA LEU A 212 -9.32 6.24 -0.93
C LEU A 212 -10.10 5.50 0.17
N GLN A 213 -9.66 4.30 0.56
CA GLN A 213 -10.32 3.53 1.62
C GLN A 213 -10.22 4.22 3.00
N LEU A 214 -9.10 4.90 3.29
CA LEU A 214 -8.94 5.68 4.52
C LEU A 214 -9.81 6.95 4.51
N LEU A 215 -9.92 7.65 3.38
CA LEU A 215 -10.83 8.80 3.21
C LEU A 215 -12.28 8.42 3.50
N LEU A 216 -12.70 7.23 3.08
CA LEU A 216 -14.06 6.74 3.27
C LEU A 216 -14.27 6.00 4.60
N GLY A 217 -13.22 5.80 5.41
CA GLY A 217 -13.33 5.04 6.66
C GLY A 217 -13.64 3.56 6.48
N ASN A 218 -13.30 3.00 5.30
CA ASN A 218 -13.59 1.61 4.95
C ASN A 218 -12.56 0.61 5.50
N VAL A 219 -11.44 1.04 6.10
CA VAL A 219 -10.42 0.11 6.61
C VAL A 219 -10.78 -0.34 8.02
N GLY A 220 -10.84 -1.66 8.22
CA GLY A 220 -11.14 -2.29 9.52
C GLY A 220 -12.62 -2.60 9.77
N VAL A 221 -13.49 -2.36 8.79
CA VAL A 221 -14.92 -2.71 8.85
C VAL A 221 -15.25 -3.93 8.00
N ALA A 222 -16.34 -4.63 8.34
CA ALA A 222 -16.88 -5.73 7.54
C ALA A 222 -17.37 -5.20 6.18
N GLY A 223 -17.11 -5.94 5.10
CA GLY A 223 -17.45 -5.50 3.74
C GLY A 223 -16.53 -4.40 3.19
N GLY A 224 -15.52 -4.01 3.98
CA GLY A 224 -14.61 -2.92 3.66
C GLY A 224 -13.24 -3.36 3.14
N GLY A 225 -12.25 -2.52 3.42
CA GLY A 225 -10.84 -2.84 3.33
C GLY A 225 -10.28 -2.93 1.92
N ILE A 226 -9.05 -3.40 1.85
CA ILE A 226 -8.31 -3.58 0.59
C ILE A 226 -8.08 -5.07 0.40
N ASN A 227 -8.87 -5.66 -0.50
CA ASN A 227 -8.76 -7.05 -0.88
C ASN A 227 -7.75 -7.19 -2.02
N ALA A 228 -6.46 -7.14 -1.65
CA ALA A 228 -5.35 -7.55 -2.51
C ALA A 228 -5.38 -9.08 -2.69
N LEU A 229 -5.86 -9.53 -3.85
CA LEU A 229 -6.13 -10.92 -4.18
C LEU A 229 -4.82 -11.61 -4.58
N ARG A 230 -4.42 -12.61 -3.81
CA ARG A 230 -3.17 -13.35 -4.06
C ARG A 230 -3.37 -14.35 -5.20
N GLY A 231 -2.30 -14.60 -5.96
CA GLY A 231 -2.31 -15.46 -7.14
C GLY A 231 -2.25 -16.94 -6.74
N GLU A 232 -1.05 -17.48 -6.60
CA GLU A 232 -0.88 -18.89 -6.25
C GLU A 232 -1.42 -19.24 -4.86
N SER A 233 -1.77 -20.52 -4.69
CA SER A 233 -2.38 -21.07 -3.47
C SER A 233 -1.62 -20.72 -2.19
N ASN A 234 -0.28 -20.68 -2.26
CA ASN A 234 0.58 -20.43 -1.11
C ASN A 234 1.56 -19.27 -1.31
N VAL A 235 1.31 -18.33 -2.23
CA VAL A 235 2.21 -17.15 -2.39
C VAL A 235 2.27 -16.30 -1.11
N GLN A 236 1.20 -16.33 -0.31
CA GLN A 236 1.19 -15.71 1.02
C GLN A 236 2.19 -16.43 1.95
N GLY A 237 2.09 -17.75 2.07
CA GLY A 237 3.00 -18.54 2.91
C GLY A 237 4.45 -18.50 2.44
N SER A 238 4.72 -18.54 1.14
CA SER A 238 6.10 -18.39 0.63
C SER A 238 6.69 -17.01 0.92
N THR A 239 5.86 -15.97 0.92
CA THR A 239 6.26 -14.62 1.38
C THR A 239 6.49 -14.60 2.89
N ASP A 240 5.61 -15.22 3.69
CA ASP A 240 5.72 -15.31 5.15
C ASP A 240 6.98 -16.08 5.58
N HIS A 241 7.34 -17.12 4.82
CA HIS A 241 8.58 -17.90 4.96
C HIS A 241 9.77 -17.30 4.18
N ALA A 242 9.60 -16.10 3.64
CA ALA A 242 10.66 -15.27 3.09
C ALA A 242 11.48 -15.90 1.96
N LEU A 243 10.80 -16.48 0.96
CA LEU A 243 11.41 -16.84 -0.32
C LEU A 243 11.66 -15.59 -1.22
N LEU A 244 12.19 -14.53 -0.61
CA LEU A 244 12.50 -13.23 -1.21
C LEU A 244 13.79 -12.69 -0.60
N PHE A 245 14.69 -12.15 -1.41
CA PHE A 245 16.06 -11.81 -0.98
C PHE A 245 16.15 -10.79 0.18
N HIS A 246 15.13 -9.94 0.37
CA HIS A 246 15.19 -8.77 1.25
C HIS A 246 14.49 -8.99 2.61
N ILE A 247 13.93 -10.17 2.85
CA ILE A 247 13.33 -10.57 4.13
C ILE A 247 13.80 -11.95 4.57
N ILE A 248 13.65 -12.24 5.86
CA ILE A 248 13.75 -13.56 6.48
C ILE A 248 12.40 -13.89 7.17
N PRO A 249 12.14 -15.16 7.58
CA PRO A 249 10.81 -15.58 8.01
C PRO A 249 10.14 -14.66 9.04
N GLY A 250 8.85 -14.40 8.88
CA GLY A 250 8.09 -13.49 9.73
C GLY A 250 8.29 -12.00 9.40
N TYR A 251 8.64 -11.69 8.13
CA TYR A 251 8.86 -10.31 7.62
C TYR A 251 10.00 -9.54 8.29
N LEU A 252 10.87 -10.22 9.04
CA LEU A 252 12.13 -9.65 9.51
C LEU A 252 13.00 -9.28 8.30
N LYS A 253 13.86 -8.27 8.45
CA LYS A 253 14.69 -7.78 7.35
C LYS A 253 15.90 -8.69 7.17
N THR A 254 16.30 -8.94 5.92
CA THR A 254 17.59 -9.58 5.67
C THR A 254 18.70 -8.65 6.19
N PRO A 255 19.64 -9.15 7.01
CA PRO A 255 20.81 -8.40 7.43
C PRO A 255 21.55 -7.73 6.26
N ARG A 256 21.98 -6.50 6.45
CA ARG A 256 22.82 -5.77 5.49
C ARG A 256 24.30 -5.90 5.83
N VAL A 257 25.17 -5.53 4.89
CA VAL A 257 26.63 -5.56 5.11
C VAL A 257 27.08 -4.58 6.20
N GLU A 258 26.29 -3.56 6.53
CA GLU A 258 26.54 -2.68 7.67
C GLU A 258 26.14 -3.30 9.02
N ASP A 259 25.27 -4.30 9.03
CA ASP A 259 24.74 -4.94 10.25
C ASP A 259 25.72 -6.02 10.77
N GLN A 260 26.95 -5.64 11.11
CA GLN A 260 28.02 -6.58 11.49
C GLN A 260 27.72 -7.36 12.77
N THR A 261 27.00 -6.79 13.72
CA THR A 261 26.59 -7.44 14.98
C THR A 261 25.07 -7.56 15.07
N LEU A 262 24.57 -8.46 15.94
CA LEU A 262 23.13 -8.54 16.20
C LEU A 262 22.62 -7.23 16.81
N ALA A 263 23.42 -6.58 17.65
CA ALA A 263 23.06 -5.28 18.22
C ALA A 263 22.86 -4.20 17.15
N GLN A 264 23.74 -4.13 16.14
CA GLN A 264 23.60 -3.19 15.03
C GLN A 264 22.34 -3.48 14.20
N TYR A 265 22.10 -4.75 13.88
CA TYR A 265 20.87 -5.16 13.21
C TYR A 265 19.62 -4.71 13.97
N LEU A 266 19.58 -4.95 15.28
CA LEU A 266 18.42 -4.61 16.09
C LEU A 266 18.22 -3.10 16.19
N GLU A 267 19.29 -2.32 16.30
CA GLU A 267 19.19 -0.85 16.29
C GLU A 267 18.69 -0.32 14.94
N HIS A 268 19.19 -0.88 13.83
CA HIS A 268 18.82 -0.47 12.49
C HIS A 268 17.35 -0.79 12.16
N TRP A 269 16.88 -1.98 12.54
CA TRP A 269 15.59 -2.49 12.08
C TRP A 269 14.46 -2.44 13.10
N THR A 270 14.72 -2.07 14.36
CA THR A 270 13.66 -1.93 15.38
C THR A 270 13.13 -0.50 15.40
N PRO A 271 11.89 -0.25 14.92
CA PRO A 271 11.31 1.09 14.96
C PRO A 271 11.03 1.53 16.40
N LYS A 272 11.15 2.85 16.63
CA LYS A 272 10.93 3.50 17.92
C LYS A 272 9.76 4.48 17.81
N SER A 273 9.05 4.69 18.92
CA SER A 273 7.95 5.65 19.01
C SER A 273 7.97 6.27 20.41
N ASN A 274 7.86 7.60 20.47
CA ASN A 274 7.71 8.34 21.73
C ASN A 274 6.24 8.52 22.13
N ASP A 275 5.29 8.26 21.21
CA ASP A 275 3.86 8.37 21.48
C ASP A 275 3.39 7.20 22.37
N PRO A 276 2.93 7.45 23.62
CA PRO A 276 2.51 6.40 24.53
C PRO A 276 1.23 5.67 24.08
N LYS A 277 0.47 6.21 23.13
CA LYS A 277 -0.69 5.56 22.53
C LYS A 277 -0.33 4.71 21.31
N SER A 278 0.88 4.84 20.79
CA SER A 278 1.35 4.02 19.68
C SER A 278 1.78 2.65 20.19
N ALA A 279 1.06 1.61 19.79
CA ALA A 279 1.43 0.23 20.13
C ALA A 279 2.82 -0.14 19.59
N ASN A 280 3.25 0.48 18.47
CA ASN A 280 4.53 0.25 17.78
C ASN A 280 4.99 -1.22 17.89
N TRP A 281 4.16 -2.17 17.45
CA TRP A 281 4.35 -3.59 17.79
C TRP A 281 5.70 -4.17 17.33
N TRP A 282 6.25 -3.61 16.26
CA TRP A 282 7.60 -3.93 15.76
C TRP A 282 8.74 -3.56 16.72
N GLN A 283 8.48 -2.85 17.83
CA GLN A 283 9.42 -2.73 18.94
C GLN A 283 9.84 -4.10 19.52
N HIS A 284 9.05 -5.15 19.26
CA HIS A 284 9.36 -6.53 19.64
C HIS A 284 10.25 -7.29 18.66
N THR A 285 10.79 -6.64 17.62
CA THR A 285 11.77 -7.20 16.68
C THR A 285 12.89 -8.01 17.37
N PRO A 286 13.50 -7.56 18.49
CA PRO A 286 14.50 -8.36 19.21
C PRO A 286 14.01 -9.74 19.65
N LYS A 287 12.76 -9.86 20.08
CA LYS A 287 12.18 -11.14 20.51
C LYS A 287 12.03 -12.08 19.33
N TYR A 288 11.53 -11.57 18.20
CA TYR A 288 11.32 -12.36 16.99
C TYR A 288 12.64 -12.81 16.39
N MET A 289 13.62 -11.90 16.28
CA MET A 289 14.94 -12.22 15.75
C MET A 289 15.60 -13.32 16.57
N VAL A 290 15.76 -13.15 17.89
CA VAL A 290 16.40 -14.16 18.76
C VAL A 290 15.65 -15.50 18.72
N SER A 291 14.32 -15.48 18.66
CA SER A 291 13.52 -16.72 18.57
C SER A 291 13.77 -17.45 17.24
N LEU A 292 13.84 -16.71 16.13
CA LEU A 292 14.15 -17.27 14.81
C LEU A 292 15.57 -17.87 14.78
N LEU A 293 16.55 -17.14 15.31
CA LEU A 293 17.93 -17.61 15.40
C LEU A 293 18.01 -18.92 16.22
N LYS A 294 17.32 -18.98 17.37
CA LYS A 294 17.22 -20.22 18.14
C LYS A 294 16.50 -21.35 17.40
N ALA A 295 15.48 -21.05 16.61
CA ALA A 295 14.81 -22.06 15.79
C ALA A 295 15.74 -22.63 14.71
N PHE A 296 16.66 -21.84 14.15
CA PHE A 296 17.62 -22.30 13.15
C PHE A 296 18.77 -23.12 13.73
N TRP A 297 19.33 -22.75 14.89
CA TRP A 297 20.57 -23.36 15.39
C TRP A 297 20.44 -24.05 16.76
N GLY A 298 19.25 -24.08 17.36
CA GLY A 298 18.96 -24.78 18.60
C GLY A 298 19.93 -24.43 19.72
N ASP A 299 20.51 -25.45 20.35
CA ASP A 299 21.44 -25.30 21.48
C ASP A 299 22.74 -24.56 21.11
N LYS A 300 23.05 -24.36 19.82
CA LYS A 300 24.22 -23.58 19.40
C LYS A 300 23.97 -22.08 19.46
N ALA A 301 22.71 -21.63 19.40
CA ALA A 301 22.34 -20.22 19.48
C ALA A 301 22.36 -19.74 20.94
N GLN A 302 23.52 -19.26 21.40
CA GLN A 302 23.76 -18.80 22.77
C GLN A 302 24.01 -17.29 22.82
N LYS A 303 23.88 -16.68 23.99
CA LYS A 303 24.00 -15.21 24.10
C LYS A 303 25.42 -14.71 23.80
N ASP A 304 26.43 -15.46 24.19
CA ASP A 304 27.86 -15.14 24.01
C ASP A 304 28.32 -15.18 22.55
N ASN A 305 27.63 -15.92 21.68
CA ASN A 305 27.88 -15.96 20.25
C ASN A 305 26.80 -15.24 19.41
N GLU A 306 26.09 -14.29 20.03
CA GLU A 306 25.00 -13.52 19.40
C GLU A 306 23.93 -14.41 18.74
N PHE A 307 23.64 -15.56 19.34
CA PHE A 307 22.69 -16.55 18.85
C PHE A 307 23.02 -17.04 17.44
N CYS A 308 24.31 -17.18 17.11
CA CYS A 308 24.80 -17.55 15.77
C CYS A 308 24.39 -16.56 14.65
N TYR A 309 24.06 -15.31 14.97
CA TYR A 309 23.71 -14.28 13.99
C TYR A 309 24.70 -14.18 12.82
N GLN A 310 25.99 -14.39 13.11
CA GLN A 310 27.07 -14.33 12.12
C GLN A 310 26.99 -15.40 11.02
N TYR A 311 26.16 -16.43 11.18
CA TYR A 311 25.93 -17.44 10.13
C TYR A 311 24.95 -16.98 9.05
N LEU A 312 24.20 -15.89 9.28
CA LEU A 312 23.31 -15.34 8.27
C LEU A 312 24.11 -14.61 7.18
N PRO A 313 23.76 -14.81 5.89
CA PRO A 313 24.30 -14.00 4.83
C PRO A 313 23.82 -12.54 4.97
N LYS A 314 24.68 -11.62 4.58
CA LYS A 314 24.41 -10.17 4.61
C LYS A 314 24.34 -9.65 3.19
N VAL A 315 23.25 -8.97 2.84
CA VAL A 315 23.02 -8.50 1.46
C VAL A 315 23.62 -7.12 1.23
N SER A 316 24.36 -6.95 0.13
CA SER A 316 25.02 -5.69 -0.26
C SER A 316 24.38 -4.99 -1.46
N ALA A 317 23.54 -5.68 -2.22
CA ALA A 317 23.01 -5.20 -3.49
C ALA A 317 21.54 -5.59 -3.70
N ASN A 318 20.96 -5.11 -4.79
CA ASN A 318 19.68 -5.62 -5.27
C ASN A 318 19.87 -7.02 -5.87
N CYS A 319 19.07 -7.98 -5.42
CA CYS A 319 19.08 -9.35 -5.92
C CYS A 319 17.66 -9.79 -6.31
N ASP A 320 16.86 -8.85 -6.83
CA ASP A 320 15.59 -9.19 -7.44
C ASP A 320 15.77 -10.00 -8.73
N HIS A 321 14.68 -10.58 -9.22
CA HIS A 321 14.70 -11.43 -10.39
C HIS A 321 15.27 -10.76 -11.64
N ILE A 322 15.09 -9.45 -11.84
CA ILE A 322 15.64 -8.73 -13.00
C ILE A 322 17.17 -8.67 -12.88
N ALA A 323 17.67 -8.23 -11.73
CA ALA A 323 19.12 -8.20 -11.45
C ALA A 323 19.75 -9.59 -11.56
N LEU A 324 19.05 -10.63 -11.13
CA LEU A 324 19.52 -12.02 -11.27
C LEU A 324 19.58 -12.47 -12.74
N PHE A 325 18.59 -12.14 -13.56
CA PHE A 325 18.62 -12.47 -14.99
C PHE A 325 19.72 -11.70 -15.74
N GLU A 326 19.94 -10.42 -15.41
CA GLU A 326 21.06 -9.64 -15.95
C GLU A 326 22.41 -10.26 -15.59
N ALA A 327 22.62 -10.60 -14.31
CA ALA A 327 23.85 -11.26 -13.86
C ALA A 327 24.06 -12.65 -14.50
N MET A 328 22.98 -13.37 -14.81
CA MET A 328 23.05 -14.63 -15.55
C MET A 328 23.42 -14.42 -17.02
N TYR A 329 22.85 -13.41 -17.66
CA TYR A 329 23.18 -13.01 -19.02
C TYR A 329 24.66 -12.63 -19.14
N ASP A 330 25.20 -11.91 -18.16
CA ASP A 330 26.63 -11.53 -18.08
C ASP A 330 27.55 -12.70 -17.66
N GLY A 331 27.00 -13.90 -17.42
CA GLY A 331 27.77 -15.08 -17.04
C GLY A 331 28.34 -15.03 -15.62
N VAL A 332 27.88 -14.12 -14.75
CA VAL A 332 28.26 -14.04 -13.34
C VAL A 332 27.68 -15.21 -12.55
N ILE A 333 26.38 -15.51 -12.77
CA ILE A 333 25.70 -16.65 -12.15
C ILE A 333 26.05 -17.95 -12.90
N LYS A 334 26.55 -18.95 -12.18
CA LYS A 334 27.02 -20.23 -12.75
C LYS A 334 25.98 -21.36 -12.71
N GLY A 335 24.95 -21.23 -11.88
CA GLY A 335 23.91 -22.22 -11.73
C GLY A 335 22.63 -21.59 -11.23
N LEU A 336 21.49 -22.14 -11.66
CA LEU A 336 20.16 -21.72 -11.28
C LEU A 336 19.41 -22.94 -10.74
N ILE A 337 18.72 -22.76 -9.61
CA ILE A 337 17.76 -23.74 -9.11
C ILE A 337 16.36 -23.20 -9.42
N CYS A 338 15.59 -23.96 -10.20
CA CYS A 338 14.16 -23.74 -10.41
C CYS A 338 13.42 -24.84 -9.64
N MET A 339 12.86 -24.48 -8.48
CA MET A 339 12.12 -25.41 -7.61
C MET A 339 10.63 -25.37 -7.88
#